data_AF-A0A1Q6LFZ0-F1
#
_entry.id   AF-A0A1Q6LFZ0-F1
#
_cell.length_a   1.000
_cell.length_b   1.000
_cell.length_c   1.000
_cell.angle_alpha   90.00
_cell.angle_beta   90.00
_cell.angle_gamma   90.00
#
_symmetry.space_group_name_H-M   'P 1'
#
loop_
_entity.id
_entity.type
_entity.pdbx_description
1 polymer ?
#
loop_
_entity_poly.entity_id
_entity_poly.type
_entity_poly.pdbx_seq_one_letter_code
_entity_poly.pdbx_strand_id
1 'polypeptide(L)'
;MDNNEIRYDNQKIVDVEINKEVRKAFLDYSMSVIVSRALPDVRDGLKPVHRRILYTMFENNLYPDRAYRKCADTVGAVLGRYHPHGDASVYDAMVRLAQTFSMRYTLVDGHGNFGTVDGDPAAAYRYTESRMSKISMKMLQDIDKDTVDFASNYDDRLKEPEVLPARYPNLLVNGSSGIAVGMATNIPPHNLREVIDGMCCLIDNPDVGLPELMQHIKGPDFPTAGIIMGARGIRQAYETGRGKIYPTRSWLPSCPTRCARRR
;
A
#
# COMPACT_ATOMS: atom_id res chain seq x y z
N MET A 1 -35.02 32.69 28.50
CA MET A 1 -34.78 31.32 29.00
C MET A 1 -33.34 31.32 29.48
N ASP A 2 -33.17 31.37 30.79
CA ASP A 2 -31.85 31.41 31.44
C ASP A 2 -31.04 30.17 31.05
N ASN A 3 -29.94 30.40 30.34
CA ASN A 3 -28.90 29.38 30.22
C ASN A 3 -28.25 29.27 31.60
N ASN A 4 -28.62 28.22 32.34
CA ASN A 4 -27.94 27.80 33.56
C ASN A 4 -26.48 27.43 33.20
N GLU A 5 -25.59 28.42 33.17
CA GLU A 5 -24.15 28.20 33.12
C GLU A 5 -23.73 27.54 34.43
N ILE A 6 -23.45 26.25 34.38
CA ILE A 6 -22.79 25.53 35.47
C ILE A 6 -21.35 26.07 35.54
N ARG A 7 -21.13 27.10 36.37
CA ARG A 7 -19.81 27.68 36.61
C ARG A 7 -19.15 26.96 37.78
N TYR A 8 -18.04 26.29 37.49
CA TYR A 8 -17.17 25.71 38.52
C TYR A 8 -16.19 26.79 39.01
N ASP A 9 -15.92 26.86 40.32
CA ASP A 9 -15.19 27.96 40.99
C ASP A 9 -13.76 28.24 40.48
N ASN A 10 -13.20 27.41 39.59
CA ASN A 10 -11.87 27.57 38.99
C ASN A 10 -11.81 27.33 37.46
N GLN A 11 -12.91 27.51 36.73
CA GLN A 11 -12.93 27.26 35.29
C GLN A 11 -12.24 28.39 34.50
N LYS A 12 -11.15 28.06 33.78
CA LYS A 12 -10.50 28.97 32.84
C LYS A 12 -11.15 28.82 31.45
N ILE A 13 -12.02 29.76 31.09
CA ILE A 13 -12.64 29.82 29.77
C ILE A 13 -11.69 30.59 28.84
N VAL A 14 -11.38 30.00 27.68
CA VAL A 14 -10.58 30.64 26.64
C VAL A 14 -11.46 30.80 25.42
N ASP A 15 -11.82 32.03 25.09
CA ASP A 15 -12.57 32.33 23.88
C ASP A 15 -11.67 32.11 22.65
N VAL A 16 -12.14 31.27 21.74
CA VAL A 16 -11.45 30.97 20.47
C VAL A 16 -12.32 31.41 19.31
N GLU A 17 -11.70 32.08 18.33
CA GLU A 17 -12.39 32.47 17.11
C GLU A 17 -12.71 31.23 16.27
N ILE A 18 -14.01 30.97 16.04
CA ILE A 18 -14.47 29.77 15.35
C ILE A 18 -13.84 29.58 13.97
N ASN A 19 -13.67 30.66 13.19
CA ASN A 19 -13.10 30.59 11.84
C ASN A 19 -11.64 30.13 11.88
N LYS A 20 -10.86 30.68 12.84
CA LYS A 20 -9.46 30.31 13.05
C LYS A 20 -9.34 28.86 13.51
N GLU A 21 -10.16 28.44 14.46
CA GLU A 21 -10.11 27.09 15.03
C GLU A 21 -10.52 26.03 13.99
N VAL A 22 -11.61 26.26 13.25
CA VAL A 22 -12.06 25.34 12.19
C VAL A 22 -11.02 25.19 11.10
N ARG A 23 -10.39 26.28 10.64
CA ARG A 23 -9.32 26.22 9.63
C ARG A 23 -8.12 25.42 10.13
N LYS A 24 -7.68 25.68 11.36
CA LYS A 24 -6.53 24.99 11.95
C LYS A 24 -6.83 23.49 12.11
N ALA A 25 -7.93 23.14 12.74
CA ALA A 25 -8.33 21.74 12.94
C ALA A 25 -8.50 20.99 11.60
N PHE A 26 -9.07 21.64 10.59
CA PHE A 26 -9.20 21.05 9.26
C PHE A 26 -7.86 20.85 8.57
N LEU A 27 -6.93 21.81 8.66
CA LEU A 27 -5.58 21.69 8.10
C LEU A 27 -4.78 20.58 8.78
N ASP A 28 -4.79 20.52 10.12
CA ASP A 28 -4.07 19.51 10.90
C ASP A 28 -4.59 18.10 10.56
N TYR A 29 -5.91 17.93 10.50
CA TYR A 29 -6.52 16.67 10.07
C TYR A 29 -6.14 16.32 8.62
N SER A 30 -6.26 17.26 7.69
CA SER A 30 -5.99 17.04 6.27
C SER A 30 -4.54 16.61 6.04
N MET A 31 -3.59 17.29 6.67
CA MET A 31 -2.17 16.95 6.59
C MET A 31 -1.90 15.55 7.15
N SER A 32 -2.50 15.20 8.29
CA SER A 32 -2.34 13.86 8.88
C SER A 32 -2.84 12.75 7.94
N VAL A 33 -3.94 12.99 7.22
CA VAL A 33 -4.52 12.01 6.29
C VAL A 33 -3.67 11.87 5.03
N ILE A 34 -3.15 12.99 4.50
CA ILE A 34 -2.32 13.00 3.29
C ILE A 34 -1.00 12.27 3.54
N VAL A 35 -0.29 12.64 4.60
CA VAL A 35 1.08 12.14 4.86
C VAL A 35 1.08 10.76 5.51
N SER A 36 0.18 10.53 6.48
CA SER A 36 0.31 9.38 7.39
C SER A 36 -0.77 8.31 7.21
N ARG A 37 -1.59 8.39 6.15
CA ARG A 37 -2.68 7.42 5.95
C ARG A 37 -2.94 7.05 4.50
N ALA A 38 -3.25 8.02 3.65
CA ALA A 38 -3.91 7.76 2.38
C ALA A 38 -2.95 7.44 1.23
N LEU A 39 -1.79 8.11 1.19
CA LEU A 39 -0.82 8.00 0.11
C LEU A 39 0.36 7.09 0.50
N PRO A 40 0.90 6.30 -0.45
CA PRO A 40 2.12 5.55 -0.23
C PRO A 40 3.36 6.46 -0.28
N ASP A 41 4.46 6.04 0.34
CA ASP A 41 5.77 6.64 0.09
C ASP A 41 6.32 6.16 -1.26
N VAL A 42 7.00 7.04 -2.01
CA VAL A 42 7.56 6.70 -3.32
C VAL A 42 8.70 5.69 -3.25
N ARG A 43 9.44 5.67 -2.13
CA ARG A 43 10.65 4.87 -1.94
C ARG A 43 10.34 3.38 -1.78
N ASP A 44 9.29 3.04 -1.02
CA ASP A 44 8.90 1.65 -0.75
C ASP A 44 7.51 1.26 -1.31
N GLY A 45 6.72 2.24 -1.76
CA GLY A 45 5.38 2.02 -2.27
C GLY A 45 4.36 1.61 -1.21
N LEU A 46 4.66 1.76 0.08
CA LEU A 46 3.81 1.33 1.18
C LEU A 46 3.16 2.50 1.90
N LYS A 47 1.93 2.25 2.39
CA LYS A 47 1.27 3.11 3.37
C LYS A 47 1.78 2.76 4.77
N PRO A 48 1.68 3.66 5.76
CA PRO A 48 2.17 3.40 7.11
C PRO A 48 1.64 2.10 7.73
N VAL A 49 0.35 1.77 7.54
CA VAL A 49 -0.22 0.51 8.05
C VAL A 49 0.44 -0.73 7.42
N HIS A 50 0.73 -0.73 6.12
CA HIS A 50 1.39 -1.87 5.46
C HIS A 50 2.83 -2.04 5.94
N ARG A 51 3.55 -0.92 6.12
CA ARG A 51 4.92 -0.91 6.65
C ARG A 51 4.98 -1.49 8.05
N ARG A 52 4.10 -1.03 8.94
CA ARG A 52 4.00 -1.51 10.32
C ARG A 52 3.65 -2.99 10.41
N ILE A 53 2.76 -3.49 9.54
CA ILE A 53 2.44 -4.92 9.45
C ILE A 53 3.70 -5.72 9.09
N LEU A 54 4.39 -5.38 8.00
CA LEU A 54 5.57 -6.12 7.55
C LEU A 54 6.72 -6.04 8.56
N TYR A 55 6.95 -4.86 9.15
CA TYR A 55 7.96 -4.69 10.18
C TYR A 55 7.65 -5.50 11.44
N THR A 56 6.39 -5.53 11.89
CA THR A 56 5.99 -6.36 13.03
C THR A 56 6.16 -7.86 12.74
N MET A 57 5.84 -8.29 11.52
CA MET A 57 6.05 -9.68 11.10
C MET A 57 7.54 -10.04 11.05
N PHE A 58 8.40 -9.09 10.66
CA PHE A 58 9.85 -9.23 10.69
C PHE A 58 10.38 -9.37 12.12
N GLU A 59 10.01 -8.46 13.03
CA GLU A 59 10.41 -8.51 14.44
C GLU A 59 9.96 -9.81 15.15
N ASN A 60 8.77 -10.31 14.77
CA ASN A 60 8.23 -11.55 15.32
C ASN A 60 8.78 -12.81 14.62
N ASN A 61 9.80 -12.67 13.75
CA ASN A 61 10.45 -13.76 13.01
C ASN A 61 9.47 -14.61 12.18
N LEU A 62 8.42 -14.00 11.61
CA LEU A 62 7.42 -14.68 10.77
C LEU A 62 7.91 -14.84 9.33
N TYR A 63 9.08 -15.45 9.18
CA TYR A 63 9.73 -15.66 7.90
C TYR A 63 9.02 -16.72 7.03
N PRO A 64 9.25 -16.73 5.70
CA PRO A 64 8.58 -17.65 4.78
C PRO A 64 8.85 -19.14 5.03
N ASP A 65 9.94 -19.47 5.72
CA ASP A 65 10.35 -20.83 6.10
C ASP A 65 9.76 -21.27 7.45
N ARG A 66 9.14 -20.36 8.19
CA ARG A 66 8.53 -20.64 9.51
C ARG A 66 7.07 -21.06 9.37
N ALA A 67 6.55 -21.67 10.43
CA ALA A 67 5.13 -22.04 10.52
C ALA A 67 4.25 -20.78 10.48
N TYR A 68 3.03 -20.94 9.98
CA TYR A 68 2.03 -19.88 10.02
C TYR A 68 1.66 -19.53 11.47
N ARG A 69 1.36 -18.26 11.74
CA ARG A 69 0.92 -17.78 13.05
C ARG A 69 -0.45 -17.11 12.93
N LYS A 70 -1.29 -17.23 13.96
CA LYS A 70 -2.62 -16.62 13.97
C LYS A 70 -2.55 -15.12 13.67
N CYS A 71 -3.38 -14.64 12.75
CA CYS A 71 -3.43 -13.22 12.40
C CYS A 71 -3.77 -12.34 13.62
N ALA A 72 -4.56 -12.87 14.56
CA ALA A 72 -4.86 -12.21 15.84
C ALA A 72 -3.60 -11.73 16.59
N ASP A 73 -2.53 -12.53 16.58
CA ASP A 73 -1.28 -12.21 17.26
C ASP A 73 -0.54 -11.06 16.55
N THR A 74 -0.40 -11.14 15.22
CA THR A 74 0.24 -10.09 14.43
C THR A 74 -0.54 -8.78 14.51
N VAL A 75 -1.87 -8.82 14.41
CA VAL A 75 -2.75 -7.64 14.53
C VAL A 75 -2.60 -7.02 15.92
N GLY A 76 -2.68 -7.82 16.99
CA GLY A 76 -2.49 -7.33 18.36
C GLY A 76 -1.11 -6.69 18.58
N ALA A 77 -0.06 -7.29 18.02
CA ALA A 77 1.30 -6.74 18.11
C ALA A 77 1.45 -5.41 17.36
N VAL A 78 0.88 -5.29 16.14
CA VAL A 78 0.89 -4.04 15.37
C VAL A 78 0.19 -2.92 16.13
N LEU A 79 -0.96 -3.20 16.72
CA LEU A 79 -1.74 -2.24 17.51
C LEU A 79 -0.97 -1.77 18.74
N GLY A 80 -0.43 -2.73 19.51
CA GLY A 80 0.28 -2.43 20.76
C GLY A 80 1.59 -1.68 20.53
N ARG A 81 2.30 -1.95 19.42
CA ARG A 81 3.63 -1.37 19.17
C ARG A 81 3.61 -0.11 18.32
N TYR A 82 2.84 -0.08 17.22
CA TYR A 82 3.04 0.91 16.16
C TYR A 82 1.78 1.61 15.65
N HIS A 83 0.60 1.00 15.73
CA HIS A 83 -0.60 1.50 15.06
C HIS A 83 -1.78 1.71 16.03
N PRO A 84 -1.89 2.90 16.66
CA PRO A 84 -2.94 3.19 17.66
C PRO A 84 -4.29 3.50 17.00
N HIS A 85 -4.79 2.59 16.16
CA HIS A 85 -6.06 2.69 15.44
C HIS A 85 -6.86 1.38 15.57
N GLY A 86 -8.01 1.28 14.90
CA GLY A 86 -8.87 0.10 15.01
C GLY A 86 -8.20 -1.18 14.47
N ASP A 87 -8.42 -2.30 15.16
CA ASP A 87 -7.95 -3.64 14.78
C ASP A 87 -8.43 -4.05 13.38
N ALA A 88 -9.68 -3.73 13.04
CA ALA A 88 -10.27 -3.96 11.73
C ALA A 88 -9.43 -3.34 10.60
N SER A 89 -8.93 -2.12 10.78
CA SER A 89 -8.14 -1.43 9.75
C SER A 89 -6.79 -2.11 9.46
N VAL A 90 -6.16 -2.67 10.50
CA VAL A 90 -4.91 -3.42 10.38
C VAL A 90 -5.17 -4.78 9.74
N TYR A 91 -6.23 -5.46 10.16
CA TYR A 91 -6.58 -6.77 9.60
C TYR A 91 -6.99 -6.67 8.13
N ASP A 92 -7.83 -5.71 7.75
CA ASP A 92 -8.24 -5.49 6.36
C ASP A 92 -7.04 -5.17 5.46
N ALA A 93 -6.09 -4.39 5.97
CA ALA A 93 -4.84 -4.11 5.27
C ALA A 93 -4.00 -5.40 5.10
N MET A 94 -3.86 -6.21 6.14
CA MET A 94 -3.15 -7.49 6.09
C MET A 94 -3.81 -8.47 5.12
N VAL A 95 -5.14 -8.52 5.09
CA VAL A 95 -5.91 -9.36 4.17
C VAL A 95 -5.62 -8.97 2.73
N ARG A 96 -5.62 -7.67 2.41
CA ARG A 96 -5.25 -7.18 1.08
C ARG A 96 -3.82 -7.55 0.68
N LEU A 97 -2.88 -7.54 1.63
CA LEU A 97 -1.49 -7.95 1.39
C LEU A 97 -1.34 -9.45 1.05
N ALA A 98 -2.34 -10.26 1.39
CA ALA A 98 -2.36 -11.71 1.15
C ALA A 98 -3.20 -12.15 -0.05
N GLN A 99 -4.07 -11.28 -0.57
CA GLN A 99 -4.98 -11.59 -1.68
C GLN A 99 -4.27 -11.55 -3.04
N THR A 100 -4.22 -12.70 -3.72
CA THR A 100 -3.59 -12.86 -5.04
C THR A 100 -4.33 -12.15 -6.17
N PHE A 101 -5.63 -11.87 -5.99
CA PHE A 101 -6.44 -11.10 -6.94
C PHE A 101 -6.39 -9.59 -6.69
N SER A 102 -5.96 -9.16 -5.51
CA SER A 102 -5.81 -7.74 -5.15
C SER A 102 -4.40 -7.21 -5.44
N MET A 103 -3.37 -8.04 -5.19
CA MET A 103 -1.97 -7.67 -5.38
C MET A 103 -1.29 -8.57 -6.40
N ARG A 104 -0.46 -7.97 -7.27
CA ARG A 104 0.29 -8.71 -8.30
C ARG A 104 1.35 -9.64 -7.70
N TYR A 105 2.01 -9.18 -6.63
CA TYR A 105 2.96 -9.93 -5.82
C TYR A 105 2.59 -9.74 -4.35
N THR A 106 2.00 -10.76 -3.74
CA THR A 106 1.54 -10.72 -2.35
C THR A 106 2.71 -10.57 -1.39
N LEU A 107 2.55 -9.69 -0.39
CA LEU A 107 3.56 -9.45 0.64
C LEU A 107 3.32 -10.30 1.91
N VAL A 108 2.12 -10.85 2.03
CA VAL A 108 1.76 -11.78 3.11
C VAL A 108 1.35 -13.10 2.49
N ASP A 109 1.83 -14.19 3.08
CA ASP A 109 1.40 -15.55 2.79
C ASP A 109 0.36 -15.93 3.85
N GLY A 110 -0.91 -16.02 3.42
CA GLY A 110 -2.05 -16.28 4.28
C GLY A 110 -2.52 -17.73 4.20
N HIS A 111 -2.86 -18.32 5.34
CA HIS A 111 -3.50 -19.63 5.47
C HIS A 111 -4.92 -19.47 6.01
N GLY A 112 -5.90 -20.00 5.29
CA GLY A 112 -7.33 -19.93 5.63
C GLY A 112 -8.11 -19.09 4.62
N ASN A 113 -9.32 -18.66 4.99
CA ASN A 113 -10.17 -17.85 4.12
C ASN A 113 -9.79 -16.36 4.20
N PHE A 114 -9.11 -15.85 3.18
CA PHE A 114 -8.74 -14.44 3.00
C PHE A 114 -9.66 -13.68 2.03
N GLY A 115 -10.87 -14.21 1.80
CA GLY A 115 -11.86 -13.65 0.90
C GLY A 115 -11.75 -14.16 -0.54
N THR A 116 -12.72 -13.81 -1.37
CA THR A 116 -12.85 -14.28 -2.75
C THR A 116 -12.92 -13.12 -3.74
N VAL A 117 -12.75 -13.42 -5.03
CA VAL A 117 -12.91 -12.45 -6.12
C VAL A 117 -14.36 -11.95 -6.23
N ASP A 118 -15.33 -12.76 -5.80
CA ASP A 118 -16.76 -12.46 -5.85
C ASP A 118 -17.20 -11.45 -4.77
N GLY A 119 -16.27 -11.06 -3.89
CA GLY A 119 -16.50 -10.05 -2.86
C GLY A 119 -16.81 -10.63 -1.47
N ASP A 120 -16.67 -11.95 -1.28
CA ASP A 120 -16.81 -12.52 0.06
C ASP A 120 -15.67 -12.00 0.96
N PRO A 121 -15.99 -11.51 2.17
CA PRO A 121 -14.99 -11.03 3.09
C PRO A 121 -14.11 -12.17 3.62
N ALA A 122 -12.93 -11.82 4.12
CA ALA A 122 -12.08 -12.76 4.84
C ALA A 122 -12.78 -13.27 6.11
N ALA A 123 -12.43 -14.48 6.54
CA ALA A 123 -12.81 -14.96 7.85
C ALA A 123 -12.19 -14.07 8.95
N ALA A 124 -12.75 -14.12 10.17
CA ALA A 124 -12.20 -13.36 11.29
C ALA A 124 -10.74 -13.74 11.59
N TYR A 125 -9.92 -12.78 12.02
CA TYR A 125 -8.47 -12.94 12.27
C TYR A 125 -8.09 -14.00 13.31
N ARG A 126 -9.06 -14.49 14.09
CA ARG A 126 -8.91 -15.62 15.02
C ARG A 126 -8.83 -16.98 14.31
N TYR A 127 -9.31 -17.08 13.07
CA TYR A 127 -9.31 -18.32 12.28
C TYR A 127 -8.17 -18.37 11.27
N THR A 128 -7.81 -17.22 10.69
CA THR A 128 -6.74 -17.12 9.69
C THR A 128 -5.36 -17.09 10.32
N GLU A 129 -4.37 -17.57 9.57
CA GLU A 129 -2.96 -17.49 9.93
C GLU A 129 -2.17 -16.82 8.82
N SER A 130 -1.02 -16.24 9.14
CA SER A 130 -0.16 -15.56 8.18
C SER A 130 1.32 -15.70 8.53
N ARG A 131 2.15 -15.52 7.51
CA ARG A 131 3.60 -15.29 7.58
C ARG A 131 4.03 -14.41 6.41
N MET A 132 5.27 -13.95 6.37
CA MET A 132 5.75 -13.14 5.26
C MET A 132 5.88 -13.96 3.98
N SER A 133 5.53 -13.35 2.85
CA SER A 133 5.86 -13.90 1.53
C SER A 133 7.37 -13.85 1.29
N LYS A 134 7.88 -14.74 0.41
CA LYS A 134 9.31 -14.75 0.03
C LYS A 134 9.78 -13.40 -0.53
N ILE A 135 8.95 -12.70 -1.29
CA ILE A 135 9.30 -11.41 -1.87
C ILE A 135 9.40 -10.30 -0.80
N SER A 136 8.66 -10.41 0.30
CA SER A 136 8.69 -9.44 1.41
C SER A 136 10.04 -9.39 2.10
N MET A 137 10.79 -10.49 2.08
CA MET A 137 12.18 -10.49 2.54
C MET A 137 13.05 -9.51 1.77
N LYS A 138 12.74 -9.22 0.49
CA LYS A 138 13.43 -8.19 -0.29
C LYS A 138 13.01 -6.76 0.10
N MET A 139 11.83 -6.58 0.70
CA MET A 139 11.43 -5.28 1.25
C MET A 139 12.22 -4.94 2.52
N LEU A 140 12.49 -5.94 3.36
CA LEU A 140 13.11 -5.79 4.68
C LEU A 140 14.61 -6.12 4.70
N GLN A 141 15.19 -6.50 3.56
CA GLN A 141 16.58 -6.93 3.49
C GLN A 141 17.52 -5.82 3.96
N ASP A 142 18.41 -6.16 4.89
CA ASP A 142 19.42 -5.28 5.49
C ASP A 142 18.88 -4.17 6.41
N ILE A 143 17.61 -4.23 6.83
CA ILE A 143 17.01 -3.21 7.71
C ILE A 143 17.77 -2.99 9.03
N ASP A 144 18.41 -4.03 9.57
CA ASP A 144 19.21 -3.98 10.81
C ASP A 144 20.63 -3.40 10.61
N LYS A 145 21.00 -2.99 9.39
CA LYS A 145 22.34 -2.49 9.04
C LYS A 145 22.36 -0.97 8.83
N ASP A 146 21.53 -0.24 9.57
CA ASP A 146 21.45 1.23 9.52
C ASP A 146 21.20 1.76 8.10
N THR A 147 20.35 1.05 7.33
CA THR A 147 20.06 1.39 5.92
C THR A 147 18.94 2.41 5.74
N VAL A 148 18.14 2.62 6.80
CA VAL A 148 16.97 3.50 6.79
C VAL A 148 16.85 4.20 8.13
N ASP A 149 16.28 5.40 8.12
CA ASP A 149 15.99 6.15 9.34
C ASP A 149 14.84 5.51 10.12
N PHE A 150 14.93 5.61 11.44
CA PHE A 150 13.91 5.15 12.38
C PHE A 150 13.37 6.34 13.17
N ALA A 151 12.05 6.40 13.28
CA ALA A 151 11.33 7.36 14.12
C ALA A 151 10.84 6.68 15.41
N SER A 152 10.59 7.48 16.45
CA SER A 152 9.85 7.03 17.62
C SER A 152 8.44 6.58 17.24
N ASN A 153 7.93 5.55 17.92
CA ASN A 153 6.53 5.17 17.83
C ASN A 153 5.63 6.17 18.61
N TYR A 154 4.31 5.91 18.61
CA TYR A 154 3.31 6.84 19.15
C TYR A 154 3.41 7.11 20.68
N ASP A 155 4.11 6.28 21.44
CA ASP A 155 4.31 6.41 22.90
C ASP A 155 5.80 6.58 23.27
N ASP A 156 6.67 6.85 22.29
CA ASP A 156 8.13 7.03 22.41
C ASP A 156 8.91 5.87 23.06
N ARG A 157 8.28 4.68 23.22
CA ARG A 157 8.93 3.50 23.82
C ARG A 157 9.70 2.65 22.83
N LEU A 158 9.23 2.60 21.58
CA LEU A 158 9.79 1.77 20.51
C LEU A 158 10.19 2.65 19.32
N LYS A 159 10.94 2.07 18.40
CA LYS A 159 11.29 2.70 17.13
C LYS A 159 10.61 1.97 15.98
N GLU A 160 10.17 2.71 14.98
CA GLU A 160 9.66 2.17 13.72
C GLU A 160 10.41 2.78 12.52
N PRO A 161 10.61 2.01 11.44
CA PRO A 161 11.29 2.52 10.25
C PRO A 161 10.40 3.54 9.54
N GLU A 162 10.96 4.68 9.13
CA GLU A 162 10.23 5.67 8.33
C GLU A 162 9.87 5.10 6.95
N VAL A 163 10.79 4.33 6.36
CA VAL A 163 10.64 3.57 5.11
C VAL A 163 11.31 2.21 5.21
N LEU A 164 10.88 1.27 4.37
CA LEU A 164 11.61 0.00 4.23
C LEU A 164 12.75 0.11 3.21
N PRO A 165 13.83 -0.69 3.35
CA PRO A 165 14.93 -0.73 2.37
C PRO A 165 14.50 -0.99 0.92
N ALA A 166 13.40 -1.72 0.71
CA ALA A 166 12.72 -1.90 -0.57
C ALA A 166 13.67 -2.23 -1.75
N ARG A 167 14.28 -3.42 -1.74
CA ARG A 167 15.23 -3.85 -2.79
C ARG A 167 14.61 -4.12 -4.18
N TYR A 168 13.33 -3.84 -4.36
CA TYR A 168 12.66 -3.87 -5.65
C TYR A 168 11.60 -2.76 -5.72
N PRO A 169 11.23 -2.27 -6.92
CA PRO A 169 10.36 -1.11 -7.12
C PRO A 169 8.88 -1.44 -6.84
N ASN A 170 8.56 -1.68 -5.57
CA ASN A 170 7.26 -2.18 -5.13
C ASN A 170 6.09 -1.26 -5.51
N LEU A 171 6.29 0.07 -5.52
CA LEU A 171 5.26 1.03 -5.92
C LEU A 171 4.74 0.76 -7.34
N LEU A 172 5.63 0.55 -8.31
CA LEU A 172 5.24 0.29 -9.70
C LEU A 172 4.77 -1.15 -9.88
N VAL A 173 5.43 -2.09 -9.21
CA VAL A 173 5.18 -3.53 -9.34
C VAL A 173 3.80 -3.92 -8.80
N ASN A 174 3.47 -3.46 -7.60
CA ASN A 174 2.18 -3.77 -6.97
C ASN A 174 1.13 -2.67 -7.18
N GLY A 175 1.54 -1.47 -7.58
CA GLY A 175 0.64 -0.34 -7.67
C GLY A 175 0.22 0.18 -6.29
N SER A 176 -0.62 1.21 -6.29
CA SER A 176 -1.22 1.73 -5.07
C SER A 176 -2.47 2.53 -5.39
N SER A 177 -3.48 2.44 -4.55
CA SER A 177 -4.68 3.28 -4.64
C SER A 177 -4.96 3.93 -3.29
N GLY A 178 -5.36 5.19 -3.32
CA GLY A 178 -5.59 5.97 -2.10
C GLY A 178 -6.40 7.22 -2.37
N ILE A 179 -7.30 7.54 -1.43
CA ILE A 179 -8.10 8.75 -1.45
C ILE A 179 -7.72 9.52 -0.19
N ALA A 180 -7.16 10.71 -0.38
CA ALA A 180 -6.78 11.62 0.69
C ALA A 180 -7.75 12.83 0.71
N VAL A 181 -7.45 13.83 1.52
CA VAL A 181 -8.22 15.09 1.51
C VAL A 181 -7.79 15.92 0.30
N GLY A 182 -8.71 16.12 -0.65
CA GLY A 182 -8.49 16.96 -1.84
C GLY A 182 -7.66 16.32 -2.95
N MET A 183 -7.19 15.08 -2.79
CA MET A 183 -6.40 14.38 -3.81
C MET A 183 -6.63 12.86 -3.77
N ALA A 184 -6.33 12.19 -4.87
CA ALA A 184 -6.38 10.75 -4.97
C ALA A 184 -5.23 10.23 -5.84
N THR A 185 -4.80 9.00 -5.57
CA THR A 185 -3.80 8.28 -6.35
C THR A 185 -4.34 6.94 -6.78
N ASN A 186 -4.00 6.52 -8.00
CA ASN A 186 -4.30 5.21 -8.53
C ASN A 186 -3.22 4.81 -9.54
N ILE A 187 -2.27 4.00 -9.07
CA ILE A 187 -1.13 3.51 -9.83
C ILE A 187 -1.41 2.02 -10.12
N PRO A 188 -1.51 1.60 -11.39
CA PRO A 188 -1.74 0.21 -11.72
C PRO A 188 -0.46 -0.62 -11.51
N PRO A 189 -0.59 -1.94 -11.24
CA PRO A 189 0.55 -2.84 -11.09
C PRO A 189 1.27 -3.07 -12.43
N HIS A 190 2.55 -3.44 -12.35
CA HIS A 190 3.43 -3.72 -13.50
C HIS A 190 4.21 -5.02 -13.30
N ASN A 191 4.71 -5.56 -14.40
CA ASN A 191 5.52 -6.77 -14.36
C ASN A 191 6.90 -6.48 -13.75
N LEU A 192 7.33 -7.28 -12.76
CA LEU A 192 8.60 -7.08 -12.07
C LEU A 192 9.81 -7.10 -13.01
N ARG A 193 9.82 -7.98 -14.02
CA ARG A 193 10.94 -8.06 -14.97
C ARG A 193 11.01 -6.82 -15.85
N GLU A 194 9.88 -6.41 -16.41
CA GLU A 194 9.82 -5.21 -17.26
C GLU A 194 10.26 -3.94 -16.51
N VAL A 195 9.84 -3.79 -15.25
CA VAL A 195 10.25 -2.62 -14.44
C VAL A 195 11.75 -2.67 -14.13
N ILE A 196 12.30 -3.83 -13.77
CA ILE A 196 13.76 -3.97 -13.53
C ILE A 196 14.54 -3.70 -14.81
N ASP A 197 14.10 -4.23 -15.97
CA ASP A 197 14.75 -3.98 -17.25
C ASP A 197 14.75 -2.48 -17.61
N GLY A 198 13.63 -1.79 -17.35
CA GLY A 198 13.54 -0.33 -17.50
C GLY A 198 14.45 0.44 -16.54
N MET A 199 14.61 -0.03 -15.29
CA MET A 199 15.56 0.56 -14.34
C MET A 199 17.01 0.35 -14.78
N CYS A 200 17.38 -0.84 -15.26
CA CYS A 200 18.71 -1.10 -15.81
C CYS A 200 19.00 -0.19 -17.01
N CYS A 201 18.02 -0.04 -17.92
CA CYS A 201 18.11 0.89 -19.05
C CYS A 201 18.38 2.33 -18.59
N LEU A 202 17.69 2.81 -17.54
CA LEU A 202 17.92 4.15 -16.97
C LEU A 202 19.27 4.28 -16.25
N ILE A 203 19.77 3.21 -15.63
CA ILE A 203 21.11 3.19 -15.01
C ILE A 203 22.20 3.27 -16.08
N ASP A 204 22.05 2.52 -17.17
CA ASP A 204 23.01 2.49 -18.28
C ASP A 204 22.96 3.78 -19.13
N ASN A 205 21.77 4.38 -19.27
CA ASN A 205 21.55 5.62 -19.99
C ASN A 205 20.60 6.57 -19.21
N PRO A 206 21.14 7.49 -18.38
CA PRO A 206 20.33 8.42 -17.60
C PRO A 206 19.46 9.39 -18.41
N ASP A 207 19.84 9.68 -19.67
CA ASP A 207 19.13 10.60 -20.57
C ASP A 207 18.07 9.89 -21.43
N VAL A 208 17.77 8.62 -21.12
CA VAL A 208 16.80 7.81 -21.87
C VAL A 208 15.43 8.49 -21.92
N GLY A 209 14.91 8.65 -23.14
CA GLY A 209 13.58 9.19 -23.36
C GLY A 209 12.48 8.18 -23.06
N LEU A 210 11.26 8.67 -22.80
CA LEU A 210 10.11 7.80 -22.58
C LEU A 210 9.87 6.76 -23.69
N PRO A 211 9.99 7.06 -25.00
CA PRO A 211 9.75 6.08 -26.05
C PRO A 211 10.64 4.83 -25.95
N GLU A 212 11.85 4.97 -25.43
CA GLU A 212 12.81 3.88 -25.23
C GLU A 212 12.49 3.11 -23.94
N LEU A 213 12.18 3.81 -22.84
CA LEU A 213 11.70 3.17 -21.60
C LEU A 213 10.44 2.31 -21.84
N MET A 214 9.53 2.76 -22.71
CA MET A 214 8.32 2.02 -23.07
C MET A 214 8.58 0.76 -23.90
N GLN A 215 9.78 0.57 -24.45
CA GLN A 215 10.16 -0.70 -25.09
C GLN A 215 10.41 -1.79 -24.05
N HIS A 216 10.88 -1.39 -22.86
CA HIS A 216 11.08 -2.27 -21.71
C HIS A 216 9.79 -2.44 -20.90
N ILE A 217 9.15 -1.33 -20.50
CA ILE A 217 7.91 -1.30 -19.73
C ILE A 217 6.72 -1.14 -20.67
N LYS A 218 6.12 -2.26 -21.06
CA LYS A 218 5.12 -2.28 -22.15
C LYS A 218 3.75 -1.76 -21.71
N GLY A 219 3.45 -1.83 -20.42
CA GLY A 219 2.15 -1.46 -19.86
C GLY A 219 1.89 -2.07 -18.49
N PRO A 220 0.72 -1.79 -17.90
CA PRO A 220 0.29 -2.44 -16.68
C PRO A 220 0.12 -3.96 -16.81
N ASP A 221 0.37 -4.68 -15.72
CA ASP A 221 0.21 -6.14 -15.57
C ASP A 221 -0.71 -6.44 -14.38
N PHE A 222 -2.01 -6.62 -14.65
CA PHE A 222 -3.02 -6.82 -13.62
C PHE A 222 -3.01 -8.26 -13.07
N PRO A 223 -3.23 -8.47 -11.76
CA PRO A 223 -3.25 -9.80 -11.14
C PRO A 223 -4.31 -10.73 -11.73
N THR A 224 -5.44 -10.17 -12.20
CA THR A 224 -6.56 -10.93 -12.78
C THR A 224 -6.45 -11.16 -14.29
N ALA A 225 -5.31 -10.79 -14.90
CA ALA A 225 -5.14 -10.71 -16.35
C ALA A 225 -6.22 -9.82 -17.02
N GLY A 226 -6.33 -9.91 -18.35
CA GLY A 226 -7.27 -9.13 -19.14
C GLY A 226 -6.65 -8.67 -20.46
N ILE A 227 -7.42 -7.91 -21.23
CA ILE A 227 -6.95 -7.27 -22.47
C ILE A 227 -7.03 -5.77 -22.28
N ILE A 228 -5.94 -5.04 -22.51
CA ILE A 228 -5.94 -3.58 -22.50
C ILE A 228 -6.22 -3.06 -23.91
N MET A 229 -7.25 -2.24 -24.05
CA MET A 229 -7.67 -1.69 -25.34
C MET A 229 -6.87 -0.43 -25.68
N GLY A 230 -5.92 -0.59 -26.60
CA GLY A 230 -5.10 0.50 -27.13
C GLY A 230 -3.97 0.95 -26.20
N ALA A 231 -2.93 1.53 -26.79
CA ALA A 231 -1.72 1.96 -26.06
C ALA A 231 -1.67 3.47 -25.76
N ARG A 232 -2.55 4.28 -26.38
CA ARG A 232 -2.53 5.75 -26.24
C ARG A 232 -2.73 6.20 -24.79
N GLY A 233 -3.64 5.56 -24.07
CA GLY A 233 -3.92 5.86 -22.66
C GLY A 233 -2.74 5.54 -21.73
N ILE A 234 -2.02 4.46 -22.03
CA ILE A 234 -0.81 4.06 -21.31
C ILE A 234 0.28 5.11 -21.52
N ARG A 235 0.54 5.48 -22.78
CA ARG A 235 1.55 6.49 -23.13
C ARG A 235 1.27 7.83 -22.44
N GLN A 236 0.03 8.30 -22.52
CA GLN A 236 -0.37 9.55 -21.86
C GLN A 236 -0.18 9.49 -20.34
N ALA A 237 -0.52 8.35 -19.71
CA ALA A 237 -0.32 8.14 -18.28
C ALA A 237 1.16 8.22 -17.90
N TYR A 238 2.06 7.66 -18.70
CA TYR A 238 3.50 7.71 -18.43
C TYR A 238 4.11 9.09 -18.71
N GLU A 239 3.64 9.82 -19.73
CA GLU A 239 4.13 11.17 -20.05
C GLU A 239 3.72 12.21 -19.00
N THR A 240 2.49 12.11 -18.47
CA THR A 240 1.86 13.19 -17.70
C THR A 240 1.48 12.82 -16.26
N GLY A 241 1.61 11.54 -15.90
CA GLY A 241 1.06 10.99 -14.66
C GLY A 241 -0.47 10.83 -14.66
N ARG A 242 -1.16 11.16 -15.76
CA ARG A 242 -2.63 11.03 -15.90
C ARG A 242 -3.01 10.39 -17.24
N GLY A 243 -3.80 9.35 -17.18
CA GLY A 243 -4.32 8.70 -18.39
C GLY A 243 -5.50 7.79 -18.08
N LYS A 244 -6.27 7.45 -19.13
CA LYS A 244 -7.40 6.52 -19.04
C LYS A 244 -7.03 5.24 -19.77
N ILE A 245 -7.09 4.11 -19.06
CA ILE A 245 -6.83 2.78 -19.59
C ILE A 245 -8.14 2.00 -19.55
N TYR A 246 -8.47 1.30 -20.64
CA TYR A 246 -9.70 0.54 -20.77
C TYR A 246 -9.37 -0.96 -20.76
N PRO A 247 -9.42 -1.63 -19.59
CA PRO A 247 -9.32 -3.07 -19.52
C PRO A 247 -10.65 -3.71 -19.96
N THR A 248 -10.55 -4.79 -20.72
CA THR A 248 -11.68 -5.65 -21.09
C THR A 248 -11.37 -7.10 -20.76
N ARG A 249 -12.43 -7.89 -20.56
CA ARG A 249 -12.31 -9.32 -20.28
C ARG A 249 -11.82 -10.04 -21.54
N SER A 250 -10.92 -11.01 -21.38
CA SER A 250 -10.57 -11.92 -22.46
C SER A 250 -11.74 -12.88 -22.72
N TRP A 251 -12.65 -12.51 -23.62
CA TRP A 251 -13.61 -13.44 -24.19
C TRP A 251 -13.00 -13.99 -25.48
N LEU A 252 -12.74 -15.30 -25.51
CA LEU A 252 -12.63 -16.01 -26.77
C LEU A 252 -14.03 -16.53 -27.11
N PRO A 253 -14.73 -15.95 -28.09
CA PRO A 253 -15.62 -16.77 -28.88
C PRO A 253 -14.73 -17.83 -29.56
N SER A 254 -15.23 -19.04 -29.74
CA SER A 254 -14.64 -20.00 -30.68
C SER A 254 -14.59 -19.35 -32.06
N CYS A 255 -13.52 -18.62 -32.35
CA CYS A 255 -13.32 -17.89 -33.60
C CYS A 255 -11.82 -17.93 -33.96
N PRO A 256 -11.44 -18.29 -35.20
CA PRO A 256 -10.10 -18.81 -35.52
C PRO A 256 -9.02 -17.74 -35.72
N THR A 257 -9.28 -16.47 -35.40
CA THR A 257 -8.42 -15.36 -35.79
C THR A 257 -7.70 -14.74 -34.60
N ARG A 258 -6.40 -15.05 -34.55
CA ARG A 258 -5.29 -14.44 -33.79
C ARG A 258 -5.62 -13.15 -33.01
N CYS A 259 -5.95 -13.31 -31.74
CA CYS A 259 -5.68 -12.29 -30.71
C CYS A 259 -4.43 -12.71 -29.93
N ALA A 260 -3.43 -11.84 -29.86
CA ALA A 260 -2.16 -12.10 -29.19
C ALA A 260 -2.39 -12.29 -27.68
N ARG A 261 -2.32 -13.54 -27.21
CA ARG A 261 -2.24 -13.88 -25.79
C ARG A 261 -0.84 -13.52 -25.29
N ARG A 262 -0.74 -12.68 -24.25
CA ARG A 262 0.48 -12.60 -23.43
C ARG A 262 0.37 -13.65 -22.31
N ARG A 263 1.33 -14.56 -22.26
CA ARG A 263 1.59 -15.45 -21.12
C ARG A 263 2.67 -14.82 -20.26
#